data_AF-A0A524EGZ8-F1
#
_entry.id   AF-A0A524EGZ8-F1
#
_cell.length_a   1.000
_cell.length_b   1.000
_cell.length_c   1.000
_cell.angle_alpha   90.00
_cell.angle_beta   90.00
_cell.angle_gamma   90.00
#
_symmetry.space_group_name_H-M   'P 1'
#
loop_
_entity.id
_entity.type
_entity.pdbx_description
1 polymer ?
#
loop_
_entity_poly.entity_id
_entity_poly.type
_entity_poly.pdbx_seq_one_letter_code
_entity_poly.pdbx_strand_id
1 'polypeptide(L)'
;MEVNKIFALLTLVLLGLAPVKPLITTSTDISQESFRTSSGEIVYASDLAQNVYNNVSKTSYRSLIIEMTSIGPRPYGSENNTKARDWIVSKMADLTENKAEVSIFGNYESIIARLPGTAGEDGPCIMVGGHYDTVATAPGANDDGTGVATALELARILSKRQWPIDIYFVFWNAEELGLWGSYEASQSFAANDTDILVYYNVDMLLVQDPERPTDQRVDMTYYDGLDASFHDAQFWAELTRVMNANFDSPIINPRSHIGFPYWDYSDHRSFQRAGYKSVLFAFETGAHIDHAYHTVNDTWDNPQYDYSIAADTVSSIGASIAFVLSSPLGQQTMELIQKSVSVGSKEQYFIEASMSTELNIHYNWTGSTSPAIEVLDPQGMSLSSKVCQLAGTMGVISINLQDLGMHTITISNMGDSTSNVDLVLSYDLDVDGNEIAESEEPWLSEFLKDSDGDLLSDADERLMGTNKLSNDTDSDGLLDGLEVYVYGTNPILTDSDSDGMPDGFEVEFGLDPTEKDDQLDLDNDELTNVDEYVLGTLVNVSDTDKDGMPDGWEHRMGLDPLHNDALLDSDGDLILNIDEYKLGLHANQWDNVYLFAVMFTTPIILFGILLLLRKRIKA
;
A
#
# COMPACT_ATOMS: atom_id res chain seq x y z
N MET A 1 -20.87 -28.71 -69.29
CA MET A 1 -20.43 -28.93 -70.69
C MET A 1 -19.98 -27.56 -71.18
N GLU A 2 -18.66 -27.40 -71.39
CA GLU A 2 -17.87 -26.25 -71.91
C GLU A 2 -17.91 -24.91 -71.11
N VAL A 3 -16.84 -24.32 -70.52
CA VAL A 3 -15.38 -24.15 -70.76
C VAL A 3 -15.01 -22.90 -71.60
N ASN A 4 -14.46 -21.90 -70.90
CA ASN A 4 -13.35 -20.94 -71.18
C ASN A 4 -13.15 -20.22 -72.54
N LYS A 5 -12.88 -18.89 -72.44
CA LYS A 5 -11.70 -18.10 -72.99
C LYS A 5 -11.99 -16.58 -72.87
N ILE A 6 -11.38 -15.77 -71.99
CA ILE A 6 -10.02 -15.15 -71.91
C ILE A 6 -9.72 -14.05 -72.98
N PHE A 7 -9.41 -12.83 -72.49
CA PHE A 7 -8.36 -11.82 -72.84
C PHE A 7 -8.92 -10.38 -72.64
N ALA A 8 -8.57 -9.57 -71.62
CA ALA A 8 -7.30 -8.95 -71.20
C ALA A 8 -6.78 -7.81 -72.11
N LEU A 9 -6.90 -6.57 -71.63
CA LEU A 9 -6.11 -5.37 -71.99
C LEU A 9 -6.25 -4.36 -70.83
N LEU A 10 -5.40 -4.33 -69.79
CA LEU A 10 -4.10 -3.64 -69.69
C LEU A 10 -4.12 -2.18 -70.14
N THR A 11 -4.30 -1.25 -69.20
CA THR A 11 -3.68 0.08 -69.28
C THR A 11 -2.99 0.40 -67.95
N LEU A 12 -1.69 0.64 -68.09
CA LEU A 12 -0.68 0.92 -67.08
C LEU A 12 -0.78 2.39 -66.64
N VAL A 13 -0.82 2.67 -65.35
CA VAL A 13 -0.21 3.89 -64.78
C VAL A 13 0.59 3.45 -63.56
N LEU A 14 1.90 3.65 -63.67
CA LEU A 14 2.93 3.30 -62.71
C LEU A 14 3.66 4.61 -62.38
N LEU A 15 4.10 4.72 -61.12
CA LEU A 15 5.05 5.69 -60.53
C LEU A 15 4.45 6.75 -59.60
N GLY A 16 4.55 6.41 -58.31
CA GLY A 16 4.40 7.31 -57.17
C GLY A 16 4.56 6.57 -55.84
N LEU A 17 5.42 5.55 -55.76
CA LEU A 17 5.81 4.96 -54.48
C LEU A 17 6.76 5.94 -53.78
N ALA A 18 6.19 6.85 -53.00
CA ALA A 18 6.93 7.48 -51.91
C ALA A 18 7.05 6.42 -50.80
N PRO A 19 8.25 6.17 -50.25
CA PRO A 19 8.35 5.37 -49.04
C PRO A 19 7.58 6.12 -47.94
N VAL A 20 6.53 5.52 -47.42
CA VAL A 20 5.95 5.94 -46.14
C VAL A 20 7.04 5.63 -45.11
N LYS A 21 7.80 6.66 -44.73
CA LYS A 21 8.65 6.61 -43.55
C LYS A 21 7.74 6.24 -42.38
N PRO A 22 8.06 5.21 -41.59
CA PRO A 22 7.50 5.14 -40.25
C PRO A 22 7.97 6.41 -39.54
N LEU A 23 7.04 7.24 -39.09
CA LEU A 23 7.34 8.27 -38.10
C LEU A 23 7.55 7.54 -36.77
N ILE A 24 8.72 6.92 -36.65
CA ILE A 24 9.38 6.70 -35.37
C ILE A 24 9.88 8.10 -35.00
N THR A 25 9.06 8.84 -34.25
CA THR A 25 9.62 9.91 -33.43
C THR A 25 10.37 9.20 -32.32
N THR A 26 11.69 9.30 -32.45
CA THR A 26 12.71 8.91 -31.48
C THR A 26 12.24 9.18 -30.06
N SER A 27 12.36 8.14 -29.24
CA SER A 27 12.60 8.21 -27.81
C SER A 27 13.41 9.45 -27.48
N THR A 28 12.76 10.42 -26.85
CA THR A 28 13.45 11.12 -25.78
C THR A 28 13.61 10.09 -24.69
N ASP A 29 14.85 9.64 -24.48
CA ASP A 29 15.30 9.13 -23.20
C ASP A 29 14.79 10.09 -22.13
N ILE A 30 13.68 9.73 -21.50
CA ILE A 30 13.34 10.25 -20.19
C ILE A 30 14.25 9.42 -19.29
N SER A 31 15.36 10.03 -18.91
CA SER A 31 16.20 9.59 -17.81
C SER A 31 15.33 9.04 -16.69
N GLN A 32 15.67 7.84 -16.22
CA GLN A 32 15.20 7.24 -14.98
C GLN A 32 15.67 8.06 -13.76
N GLU A 33 15.30 9.34 -13.71
CA GLU A 33 15.51 10.21 -12.57
C GLU A 33 14.17 10.87 -12.25
N SER A 34 13.39 10.18 -11.41
CA SER A 34 12.64 10.72 -10.28
C SER A 34 11.50 9.77 -9.87
N PHE A 35 11.83 8.52 -9.52
CA PHE A 35 10.97 7.69 -8.67
C PHE A 35 11.58 7.64 -7.27
N ARG A 36 11.63 8.79 -6.61
CA ARG A 36 11.77 8.87 -5.15
C ARG A 36 10.85 9.99 -4.69
N THR A 37 9.81 9.64 -3.93
CA THR A 37 9.58 10.13 -2.56
C THR A 37 8.23 9.64 -2.02
N SER A 38 8.27 9.19 -0.76
CA SER A 38 7.21 8.60 0.06
C SER A 38 6.83 7.17 -0.33
N SER A 39 7.69 6.21 0.06
CA SER A 39 7.20 4.89 0.46
C SER A 39 6.05 5.12 1.45
N GLY A 40 4.83 4.90 0.97
CA GLY A 40 3.70 4.82 1.88
C GLY A 40 3.94 3.64 2.80
N GLU A 41 3.60 3.78 4.07
CA GLU A 41 3.58 2.67 5.02
C GLU A 41 2.82 1.50 4.37
N ILE A 42 3.52 0.39 4.11
CA ILE A 42 2.90 -0.81 3.59
C ILE A 42 2.00 -1.35 4.70
N VAL A 43 0.72 -1.46 4.38
CA VAL A 43 -0.31 -1.77 5.37
C VAL A 43 -0.43 -3.28 5.48
N TYR A 44 0.44 -3.89 6.28
CA TYR A 44 0.19 -5.24 6.78
C TYR A 44 0.04 -5.19 8.30
N ALA A 45 -0.99 -5.88 8.79
CA ALA A 45 -1.22 -6.15 10.21
C ALA A 45 -1.74 -5.00 11.11
N SER A 46 -2.43 -4.00 10.54
CA SER A 46 -3.26 -3.08 11.33
C SER A 46 -4.57 -2.75 10.62
N ASP A 47 -5.71 -2.98 11.28
CA ASP A 47 -7.02 -2.61 10.75
C ASP A 47 -7.10 -1.10 10.50
N LEU A 48 -7.13 -0.72 9.22
CA LEU A 48 -7.24 0.66 8.79
C LEU A 48 -8.67 1.12 8.50
N ALA A 49 -9.68 0.26 8.67
CA ALA A 49 -11.07 0.57 8.34
C ALA A 49 -11.55 1.85 9.03
N GLN A 50 -11.34 1.95 10.35
CA GLN A 50 -11.71 3.14 11.12
C GLN A 50 -10.91 4.38 10.70
N ASN A 51 -9.64 4.21 10.31
CA ASN A 51 -8.82 5.32 9.83
C ASN A 51 -9.37 5.87 8.52
N VAL A 52 -9.65 5.00 7.54
CA VAL A 52 -10.21 5.41 6.24
C VAL A 52 -11.59 6.02 6.43
N TYR A 53 -12.45 5.41 7.27
CA TYR A 53 -13.77 5.95 7.61
C TYR A 53 -13.70 7.40 8.09
N ASN A 54 -12.80 7.70 9.03
CA ASN A 54 -12.67 9.03 9.64
C ASN A 54 -12.02 10.07 8.72
N ASN A 55 -11.35 9.66 7.65
CA ASN A 55 -10.64 10.57 6.75
C ASN A 55 -11.47 11.05 5.56
N VAL A 56 -12.66 10.48 5.35
CA VAL A 56 -13.64 11.03 4.39
C VAL A 56 -14.16 12.36 4.90
N SER A 57 -14.08 13.37 4.04
CA SER A 57 -14.48 14.73 4.35
C SER A 57 -15.74 15.09 3.58
N LYS A 58 -16.86 15.24 4.30
CA LYS A 58 -18.11 15.76 3.73
C LYS A 58 -17.92 17.09 2.98
N THR A 59 -17.02 17.95 3.48
CA THR A 59 -16.71 19.22 2.82
C THR A 59 -15.95 19.02 1.51
N SER A 60 -14.96 18.11 1.49
CA SER A 60 -14.23 17.74 0.27
C SER A 60 -15.19 17.13 -0.76
N TYR A 61 -15.94 16.10 -0.36
CA TYR A 61 -16.94 15.41 -1.17
C TYR A 61 -17.95 16.38 -1.81
N ARG A 62 -18.55 17.26 -1.01
CA ARG A 62 -19.47 18.29 -1.52
C ARG A 62 -18.78 19.29 -2.47
N SER A 63 -17.53 19.66 -2.20
CA SER A 63 -16.79 20.60 -3.06
C SER A 63 -16.51 20.01 -4.44
N LEU A 64 -16.15 18.71 -4.50
CA LEU A 64 -15.98 17.99 -5.76
C LEU A 64 -17.26 18.02 -6.62
N ILE A 65 -18.42 17.79 -6.00
CA ILE A 65 -19.73 17.89 -6.67
C ILE A 65 -19.98 19.31 -7.19
N ILE A 66 -19.72 20.35 -6.37
CA ILE A 66 -19.89 21.75 -6.78
C ILE A 66 -18.98 22.10 -7.96
N GLU A 67 -17.71 21.72 -7.89
CA GLU A 67 -16.73 21.99 -8.94
C GLU A 67 -17.12 21.34 -10.26
N MET A 68 -17.45 20.05 -10.24
CA MET A 68 -17.85 19.31 -11.43
C MET A 68 -19.14 19.87 -12.04
N THR A 69 -20.16 20.10 -11.22
CA THR A 69 -21.48 20.59 -11.69
C THR A 69 -21.44 22.04 -12.17
N SER A 70 -20.41 22.81 -11.80
CA SER A 70 -20.19 24.16 -12.33
C SER A 70 -19.89 24.18 -13.84
N ILE A 71 -19.49 23.04 -14.42
CA ILE A 71 -19.34 22.85 -15.87
C ILE A 71 -20.70 22.98 -16.58
N GLY A 72 -21.80 22.70 -15.87
CA GLY A 72 -23.16 22.62 -16.41
C GLY A 72 -23.48 21.22 -16.95
N PRO A 73 -24.59 21.06 -17.70
CA PRO A 73 -24.97 19.77 -18.26
C PRO A 73 -23.87 19.17 -19.14
N ARG A 74 -23.67 17.85 -19.01
CA ARG A 74 -22.56 17.08 -19.58
C ARG A 74 -23.04 15.92 -20.48
N PRO A 75 -24.02 16.10 -21.39
CA PRO A 75 -24.45 15.01 -22.26
C PRO A 75 -23.30 14.51 -23.13
N TYR A 76 -23.22 13.19 -23.30
CA TYR A 76 -22.20 12.54 -24.12
C TYR A 76 -21.98 13.25 -25.47
N GLY A 77 -20.71 13.48 -25.81
CA GLY A 77 -20.30 14.15 -27.06
C GLY A 77 -20.43 15.68 -27.06
N SER A 78 -20.88 16.30 -25.95
CA SER A 78 -20.85 17.76 -25.80
C SER A 78 -19.47 18.27 -25.36
N GLU A 79 -19.21 19.57 -25.60
CA GLU A 79 -17.99 20.24 -25.12
C GLU A 79 -17.87 20.16 -23.58
N ASN A 80 -19.00 20.22 -22.88
CA ASN A 80 -19.02 20.11 -21.41
C ASN A 80 -18.70 18.70 -20.92
N ASN A 81 -19.11 17.66 -21.65
CA ASN A 81 -18.72 16.28 -21.35
C ASN A 81 -17.20 16.10 -21.50
N THR A 82 -16.59 16.63 -22.56
CA THR A 82 -15.13 16.65 -22.72
C THR A 82 -14.43 17.42 -21.59
N LYS A 83 -14.97 18.59 -21.19
CA LYS A 83 -14.43 19.35 -20.05
C LYS A 83 -14.52 18.59 -18.74
N ALA A 84 -15.61 17.87 -18.52
CA ALA A 84 -15.77 17.04 -17.33
C ALA A 84 -14.75 15.90 -17.31
N ARG A 85 -14.56 15.21 -18.44
CA ARG A 85 -13.53 14.18 -18.58
C ARG A 85 -12.14 14.73 -18.25
N ASP A 86 -11.76 15.84 -18.87
CA ASP A 86 -10.44 16.46 -18.67
C ASP A 86 -10.28 16.97 -17.21
N TRP A 87 -11.37 17.46 -16.59
CA TRP A 87 -11.38 17.85 -15.18
C TRP A 87 -11.18 16.64 -14.25
N ILE A 88 -11.85 15.51 -14.50
CA ILE A 88 -11.66 14.27 -13.72
C ILE A 88 -10.22 13.80 -13.82
N VAL A 89 -9.65 13.74 -15.03
CA VAL A 89 -8.25 13.33 -15.25
C VAL A 89 -7.29 14.22 -14.45
N SER A 90 -7.49 15.55 -14.51
CA SER A 90 -6.68 16.50 -13.74
C SER A 90 -6.88 16.36 -12.23
N LYS A 91 -8.12 16.14 -11.76
CA LYS A 91 -8.40 15.96 -10.33
C LYS A 91 -7.79 14.67 -9.79
N MET A 92 -7.85 13.57 -10.55
CA MET A 92 -7.22 12.31 -10.15
C MET A 92 -5.72 12.47 -9.98
N ALA A 93 -5.04 13.10 -10.94
CA ALA A 93 -3.60 13.39 -10.84
C ALA A 93 -3.27 14.25 -9.61
N ASP A 94 -4.03 15.33 -9.36
CA ASP A 94 -3.82 16.21 -8.22
C ASP A 94 -4.05 15.51 -6.87
N LEU A 95 -5.16 14.78 -6.72
CA LEU A 95 -5.57 14.18 -5.45
C LEU A 95 -4.68 12.99 -5.06
N THR A 96 -4.19 12.27 -6.06
CA THR A 96 -3.32 11.10 -5.87
C THR A 96 -1.84 11.43 -5.95
N GLU A 97 -1.47 12.69 -6.20
CA GLU A 97 -0.08 13.11 -6.42
C GLU A 97 0.60 12.31 -7.56
N ASN A 98 -0.17 12.03 -8.63
CA ASN A 98 0.20 11.17 -9.77
C ASN A 98 0.49 9.70 -9.43
N LYS A 99 0.09 9.21 -8.24
CA LYS A 99 0.20 7.78 -7.90
C LYS A 99 -0.81 6.91 -8.64
N ALA A 100 -1.94 7.47 -9.08
CA ALA A 100 -2.91 6.75 -9.91
C ALA A 100 -2.59 6.93 -11.40
N GLU A 101 -2.54 5.82 -12.13
CA GLU A 101 -2.37 5.75 -13.57
C GLU A 101 -3.72 5.95 -14.27
N VAL A 102 -3.89 7.09 -14.95
CA VAL A 102 -5.16 7.48 -15.55
C VAL A 102 -5.16 7.20 -17.06
N SER A 103 -6.20 6.50 -17.53
CA SER A 103 -6.42 6.21 -18.95
C SER A 103 -7.81 6.64 -19.42
N ILE A 104 -7.88 7.14 -20.65
CA ILE A 104 -9.16 7.34 -21.35
C ILE A 104 -9.41 6.08 -22.18
N PHE A 105 -10.51 5.41 -21.86
CA PHE A 105 -10.83 4.08 -22.35
C PHE A 105 -11.96 4.11 -23.38
N GLY A 106 -11.74 3.35 -24.46
CA GLY A 106 -12.79 3.00 -25.41
C GLY A 106 -13.29 4.14 -26.30
N ASN A 107 -14.32 3.84 -27.10
CA ASN A 107 -14.95 4.79 -28.02
C ASN A 107 -15.83 5.82 -27.30
N TYR A 108 -16.30 5.49 -26.10
CA TYR A 108 -17.12 6.39 -25.29
C TYR A 108 -16.30 7.27 -24.35
N GLU A 109 -14.96 7.12 -24.35
CA GLU A 109 -14.06 7.95 -23.54
C GLU A 109 -14.35 7.87 -22.03
N SER A 110 -14.70 6.67 -21.53
CA SER A 110 -14.74 6.40 -20.09
C SER A 110 -13.35 6.63 -19.48
N ILE A 111 -13.27 6.94 -18.19
CA ILE A 111 -11.99 7.10 -17.50
C ILE A 111 -11.78 5.94 -16.55
N ILE A 112 -10.61 5.34 -16.63
CA ILE A 112 -10.18 4.28 -15.72
C ILE A 112 -8.87 4.77 -15.10
N ALA A 113 -8.89 4.98 -13.79
CA ALA A 113 -7.73 5.37 -13.01
C ALA A 113 -7.33 4.25 -12.05
N ARG A 114 -6.19 3.62 -12.31
CA ARG A 114 -5.64 2.50 -11.54
C ARG A 114 -4.69 3.04 -10.49
N LEU A 115 -4.96 2.79 -9.21
CA LEU A 115 -3.97 2.93 -8.14
C LEU A 115 -3.26 1.59 -7.99
N PRO A 116 -1.97 1.47 -8.38
CA PRO A 116 -1.27 0.20 -8.39
C PRO A 116 -1.12 -0.41 -6.98
N GLY A 117 -1.37 -1.71 -6.86
CA GLY A 117 -1.08 -2.50 -5.66
C GLY A 117 0.30 -3.15 -5.70
N THR A 118 0.74 -3.72 -4.57
CA THR A 118 2.03 -4.45 -4.47
C THR A 118 2.03 -5.75 -5.28
N ALA A 119 0.90 -6.47 -5.33
CA ALA A 119 0.75 -7.74 -6.07
C ALA A 119 0.96 -7.63 -7.60
N GLY A 120 0.93 -6.41 -8.16
CA GLY A 120 1.04 -6.16 -9.59
C GLY A 120 -0.23 -6.50 -10.38
N GLU A 121 -0.11 -6.48 -11.72
CA GLU A 121 -1.23 -6.50 -12.67
C GLU A 121 -1.94 -7.86 -12.86
N ASP A 122 -1.38 -8.95 -12.32
CA ASP A 122 -1.94 -10.31 -12.47
C ASP A 122 -2.86 -10.72 -11.31
N GLY A 123 -3.00 -9.87 -10.29
CA GLY A 123 -3.89 -10.07 -9.15
C GLY A 123 -5.32 -9.54 -9.38
N PRO A 124 -6.27 -9.92 -8.53
CA PRO A 124 -7.63 -9.36 -8.55
C PRO A 124 -7.59 -7.86 -8.24
N CYS A 125 -8.68 -7.17 -8.57
CA CYS A 125 -8.79 -5.74 -8.31
C CYS A 125 -10.11 -5.35 -7.64
N ILE A 126 -10.11 -4.18 -7.00
CA ILE A 126 -11.33 -3.55 -6.48
C ILE A 126 -11.69 -2.37 -7.38
N MET A 127 -12.99 -2.19 -7.63
CA MET A 127 -13.50 -1.08 -8.43
C MET A 127 -14.49 -0.22 -7.62
N VAL A 128 -14.42 1.09 -7.80
CA VAL A 128 -15.42 2.02 -7.24
C VAL A 128 -15.62 3.23 -8.14
N GLY A 129 -16.88 3.63 -8.33
CA GLY A 129 -17.21 4.84 -9.08
C GLY A 129 -18.63 4.90 -9.60
N GLY A 130 -18.84 5.72 -10.62
CA GLY A 130 -20.14 6.03 -11.22
C GLY A 130 -19.97 6.72 -12.58
N HIS A 131 -21.01 7.33 -13.12
CA HIS A 131 -20.95 7.95 -14.44
C HIS A 131 -20.77 9.48 -14.37
N TYR A 132 -20.14 10.05 -15.40
CA TYR A 132 -19.86 11.50 -15.43
C TYR A 132 -20.67 12.28 -16.45
N ASP A 133 -21.41 11.62 -17.34
CA ASP A 133 -22.36 12.29 -18.22
C ASP A 133 -23.66 12.64 -17.50
N THR A 134 -24.53 13.38 -18.20
CA THR A 134 -25.87 13.74 -17.75
C THR A 134 -26.81 13.78 -18.94
N VAL A 135 -28.12 13.76 -18.72
CA VAL A 135 -29.06 14.28 -19.72
C VAL A 135 -28.78 15.75 -20.07
N ALA A 136 -29.26 16.20 -21.23
CA ALA A 136 -28.89 17.50 -21.82
C ALA A 136 -29.26 18.75 -20.99
N THR A 137 -30.18 18.63 -20.02
CA THR A 137 -30.67 19.76 -19.23
C THR A 137 -30.23 19.75 -17.77
N ALA A 138 -29.76 18.61 -17.26
CA ALA A 138 -29.47 18.45 -15.85
C ALA A 138 -28.03 18.87 -15.55
N PRO A 139 -27.78 19.70 -14.51
CA PRO A 139 -26.43 19.92 -14.01
C PRO A 139 -25.82 18.67 -13.37
N GLY A 140 -26.64 17.72 -12.91
CA GLY A 140 -26.18 16.38 -12.52
C GLY A 140 -25.38 16.36 -11.22
N ALA A 141 -25.95 16.89 -10.13
CA ALA A 141 -25.29 16.95 -8.82
C ALA A 141 -25.52 15.66 -8.01
N ASN A 142 -26.75 15.16 -8.01
CA ASN A 142 -27.07 13.82 -7.55
C ASN A 142 -26.76 12.80 -8.65
N ASP A 143 -27.09 13.13 -9.91
CA ASP A 143 -27.06 12.21 -11.06
C ASP A 143 -26.02 12.60 -12.15
N ASP A 144 -24.80 12.06 -12.15
CA ASP A 144 -24.19 11.30 -11.06
C ASP A 144 -22.91 11.99 -10.53
N GLY A 145 -23.10 13.25 -10.11
CA GLY A 145 -22.05 13.95 -9.36
C GLY A 145 -21.61 13.18 -8.11
N THR A 146 -22.50 12.37 -7.51
CA THR A 146 -22.21 11.58 -6.32
C THR A 146 -21.22 10.45 -6.55
N GLY A 147 -21.37 9.66 -7.61
CA GLY A 147 -20.48 8.56 -7.96
C GLY A 147 -19.10 9.07 -8.35
N VAL A 148 -19.03 10.14 -9.14
CA VAL A 148 -17.75 10.79 -9.49
C VAL A 148 -17.05 11.32 -8.24
N ALA A 149 -17.75 12.03 -7.36
CA ALA A 149 -17.16 12.53 -6.12
C ALA A 149 -16.75 11.40 -5.16
N THR A 150 -17.44 10.26 -5.20
CA THR A 150 -17.10 9.08 -4.38
C THR A 150 -15.76 8.51 -4.78
N ALA A 151 -15.57 8.24 -6.08
CA ALA A 151 -14.29 7.75 -6.59
C ALA A 151 -13.14 8.73 -6.32
N LEU A 152 -13.34 10.04 -6.54
CA LEU A 152 -12.32 11.07 -6.28
C LEU A 152 -11.96 11.21 -4.80
N GLU A 153 -12.95 11.21 -3.89
CA GLU A 153 -12.70 11.35 -2.45
C GLU A 153 -12.01 10.10 -1.88
N LEU A 154 -12.40 8.90 -2.33
CA LEU A 154 -11.69 7.67 -1.95
C LEU A 154 -10.27 7.65 -2.53
N ALA A 155 -10.06 8.08 -3.78
CA ALA A 155 -8.73 8.20 -4.37
C ALA A 155 -7.81 9.11 -3.55
N ARG A 156 -8.32 10.23 -3.04
CA ARG A 156 -7.57 11.16 -2.16
C ARG A 156 -7.07 10.48 -0.88
N ILE A 157 -7.81 9.51 -0.35
CA ILE A 157 -7.54 8.86 0.94
C ILE A 157 -6.71 7.60 0.74
N LEU A 158 -7.15 6.73 -0.17
CA LEU A 158 -6.54 5.43 -0.41
C LEU A 158 -5.15 5.58 -1.06
N SER A 159 -4.91 6.61 -1.88
CA SER A 159 -3.57 6.88 -2.46
C SER A 159 -2.49 7.32 -1.44
N LYS A 160 -2.87 7.55 -0.18
CA LYS A 160 -1.90 7.85 0.89
C LYS A 160 -1.16 6.62 1.39
N ARG A 161 -1.52 5.43 0.91
CA ARG A 161 -0.96 4.15 1.32
C ARG A 161 -0.77 3.24 0.12
N GLN A 162 0.06 2.21 0.30
CA GLN A 162 0.23 1.16 -0.68
C GLN A 162 -0.64 -0.02 -0.26
N TRP A 163 -1.45 -0.51 -1.19
CA TRP A 163 -2.41 -1.60 -0.96
C TRP A 163 -1.91 -2.87 -1.63
N PRO A 164 -2.35 -4.04 -1.16
CA PRO A 164 -1.91 -5.29 -1.74
C PRO A 164 -2.33 -5.50 -3.19
N ILE A 165 -3.51 -4.99 -3.58
CA ILE A 165 -4.05 -5.16 -4.93
C ILE A 165 -4.42 -3.82 -5.55
N ASP A 166 -4.61 -3.83 -6.87
CA ASP A 166 -5.01 -2.65 -7.62
C ASP A 166 -6.40 -2.16 -7.19
N ILE A 167 -6.52 -0.85 -7.02
CA ILE A 167 -7.80 -0.16 -6.80
C ILE A 167 -8.09 0.72 -8.01
N TYR A 168 -9.18 0.41 -8.70
CA TYR A 168 -9.65 1.11 -9.88
C TYR A 168 -10.75 2.12 -9.50
N PHE A 169 -10.46 3.38 -9.73
CA PHE A 169 -11.42 4.47 -9.71
C PHE A 169 -11.97 4.66 -11.12
N VAL A 170 -13.26 4.39 -11.29
CA VAL A 170 -13.90 4.36 -12.62
C VAL A 170 -14.91 5.47 -12.80
N PHE A 171 -14.93 6.03 -14.01
CA PHE A 171 -15.85 7.10 -14.39
C PHE A 171 -16.43 6.78 -15.77
N TRP A 172 -17.67 6.31 -15.80
CA TRP A 172 -18.31 5.87 -17.03
C TRP A 172 -18.90 7.05 -17.80
N ASN A 173 -18.88 6.95 -19.13
CA ASN A 173 -19.52 7.92 -20.01
C ASN A 173 -20.69 7.25 -20.76
N ALA A 174 -21.60 8.06 -21.26
CA ALA A 174 -22.77 7.62 -22.02
C ALA A 174 -23.63 6.58 -21.27
N GLU A 175 -23.71 6.70 -19.94
CA GLU A 175 -24.64 5.96 -19.08
C GLU A 175 -26.07 6.29 -19.53
N GLU A 176 -26.35 7.59 -19.69
CA GLU A 176 -27.67 8.17 -19.94
C GLU A 176 -28.22 7.82 -21.34
N LEU A 177 -27.36 7.25 -22.20
CA LEU A 177 -27.69 6.76 -23.54
C LEU A 177 -27.88 5.24 -23.59
N GLY A 178 -27.73 4.54 -22.46
CA GLY A 178 -27.88 3.10 -22.32
C GLY A 178 -26.61 2.36 -21.90
N LEU A 179 -25.87 2.88 -20.93
CA LEU A 179 -24.72 2.21 -20.28
C LEU A 179 -23.54 1.92 -21.23
N TRP A 180 -23.34 2.75 -22.26
CA TRP A 180 -22.42 2.37 -23.35
C TRP A 180 -20.96 2.33 -22.93
N GLY A 181 -20.52 3.27 -22.09
CA GLY A 181 -19.13 3.31 -21.61
C GLY A 181 -18.79 2.15 -20.69
N SER A 182 -19.68 1.82 -19.74
CA SER A 182 -19.49 0.67 -18.86
C SER A 182 -19.67 -0.66 -19.59
N TYR A 183 -20.55 -0.74 -20.59
CA TYR A 183 -20.70 -1.92 -21.43
C TYR A 183 -19.41 -2.21 -22.21
N GLU A 184 -18.82 -1.21 -22.85
CA GLU A 184 -17.55 -1.38 -23.58
C GLU A 184 -16.43 -1.81 -22.63
N ALA A 185 -16.34 -1.21 -21.46
CA ALA A 185 -15.35 -1.56 -20.45
C ALA A 185 -15.55 -2.99 -19.93
N SER A 186 -16.78 -3.37 -19.56
CA SER A 186 -17.04 -4.71 -19.00
C SER A 186 -16.70 -5.84 -19.98
N GLN A 187 -16.94 -5.63 -21.29
CA GLN A 187 -16.52 -6.60 -22.31
C GLN A 187 -15.00 -6.70 -22.41
N SER A 188 -14.27 -5.60 -22.25
CA SER A 188 -12.81 -5.61 -22.27
C SER A 188 -12.21 -6.27 -21.04
N PHE A 189 -12.73 -5.97 -19.85
CA PHE A 189 -12.29 -6.62 -18.60
C PHE A 189 -12.51 -8.13 -18.70
N ALA A 190 -13.69 -8.57 -19.14
CA ALA A 190 -13.99 -9.99 -19.32
C ALA A 190 -13.11 -10.66 -20.41
N ALA A 191 -12.76 -9.93 -21.48
CA ALA A 191 -11.87 -10.46 -22.53
C ALA A 191 -10.41 -10.60 -22.07
N ASN A 192 -10.00 -9.80 -21.09
CA ASN A 192 -8.67 -9.83 -20.49
C ASN A 192 -8.58 -10.74 -19.25
N ASP A 193 -9.68 -11.42 -18.89
CA ASP A 193 -9.76 -12.25 -17.68
C ASP A 193 -9.41 -11.46 -16.39
N THR A 194 -9.79 -10.17 -16.36
CA THR A 194 -9.55 -9.32 -15.19
C THR A 194 -10.44 -9.77 -14.05
N ASP A 195 -9.84 -10.20 -12.95
CA ASP A 195 -10.59 -10.58 -11.76
C ASP A 195 -10.98 -9.33 -10.95
N ILE A 196 -12.27 -9.21 -10.62
CA ILE A 196 -12.85 -8.08 -9.89
C ILE A 196 -13.43 -8.63 -8.60
N LEU A 197 -12.71 -8.39 -7.50
CA LEU A 197 -13.12 -8.84 -6.17
C LEU A 197 -14.43 -8.21 -5.72
N VAL A 198 -14.59 -6.91 -5.99
CA VAL A 198 -15.85 -6.19 -5.82
C VAL A 198 -15.86 -4.92 -6.66
N TYR A 199 -17.02 -4.61 -7.25
CA TYR A 199 -17.29 -3.33 -7.87
C TYR A 199 -18.41 -2.57 -7.16
N TYR A 200 -18.09 -1.43 -6.55
CA TYR A 200 -19.04 -0.48 -5.99
C TYR A 200 -19.48 0.56 -7.03
N ASN A 201 -20.66 0.38 -7.62
CA ASN A 201 -21.32 1.41 -8.42
C ASN A 201 -22.17 2.31 -7.51
N VAL A 202 -21.87 3.60 -7.51
CA VAL A 202 -22.54 4.60 -6.68
C VAL A 202 -23.29 5.56 -7.58
N ASP A 203 -24.62 5.53 -7.52
CA ASP A 203 -25.51 6.33 -8.36
C ASP A 203 -26.94 6.08 -7.89
N MET A 204 -27.58 6.88 -7.03
CA MET A 204 -27.20 8.17 -6.46
C MET A 204 -27.32 8.13 -4.94
N LEU A 205 -26.95 9.20 -4.21
CA LEU A 205 -26.89 9.16 -2.72
C LEU A 205 -27.57 10.30 -1.95
N LEU A 206 -28.08 11.36 -2.57
CA LEU A 206 -28.46 12.58 -1.82
C LEU A 206 -29.89 12.62 -1.30
N VAL A 207 -30.81 11.76 -1.77
CA VAL A 207 -32.24 11.83 -1.42
C VAL A 207 -32.72 10.57 -0.70
N GLN A 208 -33.01 10.69 0.59
CA GLN A 208 -33.48 9.55 1.39
C GLN A 208 -34.98 9.55 1.66
N ASP A 209 -35.54 8.34 1.77
CA ASP A 209 -36.94 8.14 2.13
C ASP A 209 -37.16 8.48 3.62
N PRO A 210 -37.93 9.54 3.93
CA PRO A 210 -38.20 9.92 5.32
C PRO A 210 -39.08 8.91 6.06
N GLU A 211 -39.79 8.02 5.36
CA GLU A 211 -40.64 6.99 5.96
C GLU A 211 -39.88 5.72 6.35
N ARG A 212 -38.64 5.53 5.85
CA ARG A 212 -37.82 4.37 6.23
C ARG A 212 -37.23 4.51 7.64
N PRO A 213 -36.86 3.39 8.30
CA PRO A 213 -36.07 3.42 9.54
C PRO A 213 -34.72 4.11 9.38
N THR A 214 -34.25 4.85 10.39
CA THR A 214 -32.98 5.62 10.35
C THR A 214 -31.74 4.77 10.04
N ASP A 215 -31.82 3.47 10.30
CA ASP A 215 -30.82 2.44 10.03
C ASP A 215 -31.01 1.75 8.65
N GLN A 216 -31.76 2.37 7.75
CA GLN A 216 -32.02 1.91 6.38
C GLN A 216 -32.25 3.09 5.45
N ARG A 217 -31.25 3.97 5.36
CA ARG A 217 -31.29 5.21 4.57
C ARG A 217 -30.70 5.06 3.18
N VAL A 218 -29.78 4.11 2.95
CA VAL A 218 -29.18 3.81 1.66
C VAL A 218 -29.32 2.32 1.37
N ASP A 219 -29.79 1.95 0.18
CA ASP A 219 -29.80 0.55 -0.25
C ASP A 219 -28.43 0.21 -0.88
N MET A 220 -27.71 -0.74 -0.29
CA MET A 220 -26.52 -1.34 -0.88
C MET A 220 -26.95 -2.64 -1.57
N THR A 221 -27.37 -2.51 -2.82
CA THR A 221 -28.03 -3.61 -3.52
C THR A 221 -27.02 -4.55 -4.15
N TYR A 222 -27.21 -5.86 -4.03
CA TYR A 222 -26.30 -6.89 -4.53
C TYR A 222 -26.98 -7.91 -5.44
N TYR A 223 -26.21 -8.53 -6.32
CA TYR A 223 -26.68 -9.64 -7.14
C TYR A 223 -26.91 -10.88 -6.28
N ASP A 224 -28.10 -11.47 -6.42
CA ASP A 224 -28.60 -12.59 -5.61
C ASP A 224 -29.30 -13.59 -6.55
N GLY A 225 -28.59 -13.95 -7.61
CA GLY A 225 -29.04 -14.93 -8.59
C GLY A 225 -28.92 -16.36 -8.07
N LEU A 226 -29.48 -17.33 -8.80
CA LEU A 226 -29.33 -18.75 -8.46
C LEU A 226 -27.88 -19.25 -8.53
N ASP A 227 -27.01 -18.50 -9.20
CA ASP A 227 -25.58 -18.75 -9.38
C ASP A 227 -24.71 -17.83 -8.51
N ALA A 228 -25.30 -16.96 -7.69
CA ALA A 228 -24.59 -16.13 -6.72
C ALA A 228 -24.37 -16.91 -5.41
N SER A 229 -23.26 -16.61 -4.75
CA SER A 229 -22.90 -17.06 -3.42
C SER A 229 -22.85 -15.88 -2.45
N PHE A 230 -22.76 -16.18 -1.16
CA PHE A 230 -22.60 -15.16 -0.13
C PHE A 230 -21.32 -14.32 -0.32
N HIS A 231 -20.21 -14.98 -0.66
CA HIS A 231 -18.87 -14.37 -0.86
C HIS A 231 -18.74 -13.52 -2.13
N ASP A 232 -19.75 -13.53 -3.01
CA ASP A 232 -19.85 -12.56 -4.08
C ASP A 232 -20.26 -11.18 -3.49
N ALA A 233 -21.29 -10.54 -4.03
CA ALA A 233 -21.64 -9.18 -3.63
C ALA A 233 -22.30 -9.08 -2.23
N GLN A 234 -22.91 -10.15 -1.71
CA GLN A 234 -23.65 -10.08 -0.45
C GLN A 234 -22.74 -9.78 0.74
N PHE A 235 -21.61 -10.50 0.86
CA PHE A 235 -20.60 -10.27 1.90
C PHE A 235 -20.16 -8.80 1.94
N TRP A 236 -19.81 -8.22 0.78
CA TRP A 236 -19.38 -6.83 0.71
C TRP A 236 -20.48 -5.83 1.09
N ALA A 237 -21.74 -6.11 0.75
CA ALA A 237 -22.86 -5.28 1.18
C ALA A 237 -23.04 -5.30 2.71
N GLU A 238 -22.99 -6.49 3.32
CA GLU A 238 -23.12 -6.67 4.76
C GLU A 238 -21.92 -6.09 5.51
N LEU A 239 -20.70 -6.32 5.04
CA LEU A 239 -19.47 -5.72 5.56
C LEU A 239 -19.55 -4.19 5.55
N THR A 240 -20.06 -3.60 4.46
CA THR A 240 -20.25 -2.13 4.38
C THR A 240 -21.21 -1.64 5.47
N ARG A 241 -22.27 -2.40 5.78
CA ARG A 241 -23.18 -2.10 6.90
C ARG A 241 -22.49 -2.28 8.25
N VAL A 242 -21.69 -3.33 8.45
CA VAL A 242 -20.93 -3.55 9.69
C VAL A 242 -20.00 -2.38 9.98
N MET A 243 -19.21 -1.95 9.00
CA MET A 243 -18.31 -0.80 9.15
C MET A 243 -19.06 0.46 9.54
N ASN A 244 -20.19 0.73 8.89
CA ASN A 244 -21.05 1.86 9.19
C ASN A 244 -21.63 1.80 10.62
N ALA A 245 -22.14 0.64 11.00
CA ALA A 245 -22.82 0.40 12.28
C ALA A 245 -21.88 0.47 13.48
N ASN A 246 -20.63 0.05 13.31
CA ASN A 246 -19.62 0.04 14.36
C ASN A 246 -18.99 1.41 14.59
N PHE A 247 -18.88 2.24 13.55
CA PHE A 247 -18.19 3.53 13.62
C PHE A 247 -19.12 4.73 13.87
N ASP A 248 -20.37 4.68 13.39
CA ASP A 248 -21.35 5.74 13.67
C ASP A 248 -22.78 5.18 13.79
N SER A 249 -23.55 5.18 12.69
CA SER A 249 -24.96 4.78 12.67
C SER A 249 -25.26 3.91 11.46
N PRO A 250 -25.99 2.78 11.59
CA PRO A 250 -26.19 1.77 10.55
C PRO A 250 -27.12 2.22 9.40
N ILE A 251 -26.82 3.30 8.70
CA ILE A 251 -27.63 3.83 7.59
C ILE A 251 -27.71 2.90 6.36
N ILE A 252 -26.78 1.95 6.21
CA ILE A 252 -26.70 1.05 5.07
C ILE A 252 -27.67 -0.13 5.21
N ASN A 253 -28.46 -0.38 4.17
CA ASN A 253 -29.35 -1.53 4.04
C ASN A 253 -28.87 -2.46 2.90
N PRO A 254 -28.16 -3.56 3.22
CA PRO A 254 -27.88 -4.63 2.28
C PRO A 254 -29.19 -5.16 1.71
N ARG A 255 -29.30 -5.21 0.38
CA ARG A 255 -30.55 -5.55 -0.29
C ARG A 255 -30.31 -6.47 -1.48
N SER A 256 -31.00 -7.60 -1.51
CA SER A 256 -31.05 -8.44 -2.72
C SER A 256 -31.65 -7.66 -3.90
N HIS A 257 -31.06 -7.82 -5.09
CA HIS A 257 -31.63 -7.26 -6.31
C HIS A 257 -33.03 -7.80 -6.64
N ILE A 258 -33.41 -8.96 -6.09
CA ILE A 258 -34.73 -9.55 -6.32
C ILE A 258 -35.81 -8.64 -5.73
N GLY A 259 -36.62 -8.04 -6.62
CA GLY A 259 -37.67 -7.11 -6.22
C GLY A 259 -37.18 -5.68 -5.98
N PHE A 260 -35.93 -5.36 -6.35
CA PHE A 260 -35.44 -3.99 -6.44
C PHE A 260 -35.69 -3.43 -7.86
N PRO A 261 -36.56 -2.41 -8.03
CA PRO A 261 -37.01 -1.98 -9.35
C PRO A 261 -35.96 -1.22 -10.18
N TYR A 262 -34.88 -0.73 -9.55
CA TYR A 262 -33.85 0.08 -10.20
C TYR A 262 -32.59 -0.73 -10.57
N TRP A 263 -32.58 -2.05 -10.40
CA TRP A 263 -31.40 -2.89 -10.65
C TRP A 263 -30.84 -2.81 -12.08
N ASP A 264 -31.67 -2.52 -13.08
CA ASP A 264 -31.23 -2.44 -14.47
C ASP A 264 -30.79 -1.02 -14.90
N TYR A 265 -30.68 -0.06 -13.95
CA TYR A 265 -30.68 1.37 -14.27
C TYR A 265 -29.28 2.01 -14.34
N SER A 266 -28.20 1.33 -13.95
CA SER A 266 -26.87 1.95 -13.86
C SER A 266 -25.75 0.96 -14.21
N ASP A 267 -24.50 1.43 -14.21
CA ASP A 267 -23.34 0.79 -14.84
C ASP A 267 -22.92 -0.56 -14.25
N HIS A 268 -23.19 -0.82 -12.96
CA HIS A 268 -23.03 -2.17 -12.37
C HIS A 268 -23.68 -3.26 -13.22
N ARG A 269 -24.78 -2.92 -13.90
CA ARG A 269 -25.51 -3.85 -14.76
C ARG A 269 -24.67 -4.35 -15.94
N SER A 270 -23.80 -3.50 -16.50
CA SER A 270 -22.90 -3.87 -17.60
C SER A 270 -21.90 -4.93 -17.18
N PHE A 271 -21.38 -4.85 -15.95
CA PHE A 271 -20.47 -5.84 -15.37
C PHE A 271 -21.21 -7.13 -14.99
N GLN A 272 -22.40 -7.02 -14.39
CA GLN A 272 -23.24 -8.19 -14.12
C GLN A 272 -23.53 -8.99 -15.41
N ARG A 273 -23.82 -8.31 -16.53
CA ARG A 273 -24.05 -8.96 -17.84
C ARG A 273 -22.79 -9.60 -18.43
N ALA A 274 -21.62 -9.11 -18.07
CA ALA A 274 -20.33 -9.66 -18.50
C ALA A 274 -19.91 -10.89 -17.70
N GLY A 275 -20.62 -11.21 -16.60
CA GLY A 275 -20.38 -12.41 -15.79
C GLY A 275 -19.86 -12.13 -14.39
N TYR A 276 -19.57 -10.88 -14.04
CA TYR A 276 -19.13 -10.50 -12.70
C TYR A 276 -20.30 -10.60 -11.71
N LYS A 277 -20.06 -11.30 -10.60
CA LYS A 277 -21.07 -11.54 -9.56
C LYS A 277 -20.92 -10.60 -8.37
N SER A 278 -19.69 -10.21 -8.06
CA SER A 278 -19.38 -9.26 -7.00
C SER A 278 -19.54 -7.80 -7.48
N VAL A 279 -20.78 -7.43 -7.80
CA VAL A 279 -21.16 -6.06 -8.19
C VAL A 279 -22.22 -5.51 -7.25
N LEU A 280 -21.98 -4.30 -6.76
CA LEU A 280 -22.81 -3.59 -5.82
C LEU A 280 -23.38 -2.33 -6.44
N PHE A 281 -24.60 -2.00 -6.04
CA PHE A 281 -25.29 -0.78 -6.43
C PHE A 281 -25.73 -0.01 -5.18
N ALA A 282 -24.97 1.03 -4.84
CA ALA A 282 -25.29 1.95 -3.77
C ALA A 282 -26.31 2.98 -4.29
N PHE A 283 -27.53 2.88 -3.79
CA PHE A 283 -28.68 3.65 -4.26
C PHE A 283 -29.42 4.32 -3.11
N GLU A 284 -29.78 5.57 -3.30
CA GLU A 284 -30.59 6.34 -2.39
C GLU A 284 -31.99 5.74 -2.24
N THR A 285 -32.57 5.84 -1.05
CA THR A 285 -33.88 5.22 -0.79
C THR A 285 -35.05 6.09 -1.25
N GLY A 286 -34.81 7.39 -1.45
CA GLY A 286 -35.81 8.40 -1.76
C GLY A 286 -35.99 8.68 -3.26
N ALA A 287 -35.52 7.82 -4.16
CA ALA A 287 -35.68 8.03 -5.61
C ALA A 287 -37.13 8.28 -6.07
N HIS A 288 -38.13 7.74 -5.36
CA HIS A 288 -39.55 7.95 -5.66
C HIS A 288 -40.06 9.37 -5.32
N ILE A 289 -39.30 10.14 -4.53
CA ILE A 289 -39.53 11.55 -4.21
C ILE A 289 -38.42 12.47 -4.74
N ASP A 290 -37.42 11.96 -5.46
CA ASP A 290 -36.47 12.80 -6.17
C ASP A 290 -37.12 13.37 -7.43
N HIS A 291 -37.59 14.62 -7.33
CA HIS A 291 -38.15 15.38 -8.46
C HIS A 291 -37.11 16.18 -9.23
N ALA A 292 -35.85 16.14 -8.80
CA ALA A 292 -34.73 16.82 -9.44
C ALA A 292 -34.03 15.95 -10.48
N TYR A 293 -34.04 14.63 -10.31
CA TYR A 293 -33.55 13.62 -11.27
C TYR A 293 -33.89 14.00 -12.73
N HIS A 294 -32.87 14.02 -13.60
CA HIS A 294 -32.97 14.40 -15.02
C HIS A 294 -33.54 15.81 -15.32
N THR A 295 -33.56 16.71 -14.33
CA THR A 295 -34.07 18.07 -14.49
C THR A 295 -33.02 19.13 -14.23
N VAL A 296 -33.34 20.38 -14.61
CA VAL A 296 -32.52 21.56 -14.31
C VAL A 296 -32.36 21.83 -12.81
N ASN A 297 -33.17 21.18 -11.96
CA ASN A 297 -33.14 21.36 -10.50
C ASN A 297 -32.20 20.38 -9.79
N ASP A 298 -31.55 19.48 -10.52
CA ASP A 298 -30.45 18.69 -9.99
C ASP A 298 -29.21 19.56 -9.82
N THR A 299 -29.27 20.43 -8.81
CA THR A 299 -28.24 21.38 -8.43
C THR A 299 -27.73 21.06 -7.04
N TRP A 300 -26.43 21.27 -6.81
CA TRP A 300 -25.76 20.96 -5.54
C TRP A 300 -26.40 21.62 -4.30
N ASP A 301 -27.18 22.69 -4.48
CA ASP A 301 -27.86 23.46 -3.43
C ASP A 301 -29.34 23.09 -3.25
N ASN A 302 -29.81 22.02 -3.90
CA ASN A 302 -31.16 21.51 -3.70
C ASN A 302 -31.41 21.21 -2.20
N PRO A 303 -32.46 21.80 -1.59
CA PRO A 303 -32.72 21.67 -0.15
C PRO A 303 -33.07 20.25 0.31
N GLN A 304 -33.36 19.33 -0.61
CA GLN A 304 -33.63 17.92 -0.29
C GLN A 304 -32.35 17.09 -0.09
N TYR A 305 -31.19 17.59 -0.54
CA TYR A 305 -29.95 16.83 -0.56
C TYR A 305 -29.26 16.73 0.82
N ASP A 306 -29.02 15.49 1.27
CA ASP A 306 -28.29 15.17 2.49
C ASP A 306 -26.88 14.64 2.21
N TYR A 307 -25.93 15.57 2.19
CA TYR A 307 -24.51 15.25 2.02
C TYR A 307 -23.91 14.48 3.21
N SER A 308 -24.58 14.42 4.37
CA SER A 308 -24.05 13.67 5.51
C SER A 308 -24.22 12.18 5.27
N ILE A 309 -25.43 11.75 4.89
CA ILE A 309 -25.71 10.35 4.57
C ILE A 309 -24.86 9.87 3.38
N ALA A 310 -24.70 10.72 2.36
CA ALA A 310 -23.83 10.40 1.23
C ALA A 310 -22.36 10.25 1.66
N ALA A 311 -21.81 11.20 2.43
CA ALA A 311 -20.44 11.11 2.91
C ALA A 311 -20.21 9.89 3.82
N ASP A 312 -21.15 9.59 4.73
CA ASP A 312 -21.07 8.43 5.63
C ASP A 312 -21.11 7.10 4.84
N THR A 313 -21.85 7.07 3.72
CA THR A 313 -21.84 5.92 2.79
C THR A 313 -20.47 5.75 2.13
N VAL A 314 -19.86 6.86 1.66
CA VAL A 314 -18.51 6.83 1.10
C VAL A 314 -17.47 6.39 2.14
N SER A 315 -17.57 6.87 3.38
CA SER A 315 -16.76 6.42 4.51
C SER A 315 -16.87 4.91 4.71
N SER A 316 -18.08 4.36 4.65
CA SER A 316 -18.34 2.94 4.81
C SER A 316 -17.78 2.08 3.67
N ILE A 317 -17.92 2.52 2.42
CA ILE A 317 -17.30 1.84 1.27
C ILE A 317 -15.78 1.80 1.44
N GLY A 318 -15.16 2.96 1.69
CA GLY A 318 -13.71 3.04 1.91
C GLY A 318 -13.24 2.19 3.10
N ALA A 319 -13.99 2.16 4.18
CA ALA A 319 -13.70 1.35 5.35
C ALA A 319 -13.79 -0.16 5.06
N SER A 320 -14.79 -0.61 4.29
CA SER A 320 -14.91 -2.02 3.92
C SER A 320 -13.76 -2.50 3.03
N ILE A 321 -13.33 -1.66 2.08
CA ILE A 321 -12.13 -1.91 1.26
C ILE A 321 -10.91 -2.01 2.17
N ALA A 322 -10.71 -1.02 3.05
CA ALA A 322 -9.56 -0.99 3.95
C ALA A 322 -9.55 -2.19 4.91
N PHE A 323 -10.69 -2.61 5.45
CA PHE A 323 -10.80 -3.78 6.33
C PHE A 323 -10.23 -5.04 5.68
N VAL A 324 -10.69 -5.37 4.47
CA VAL A 324 -10.21 -6.56 3.74
C VAL A 324 -8.75 -6.40 3.33
N LEU A 325 -8.36 -5.24 2.81
CA LEU A 325 -7.00 -5.05 2.28
C LEU A 325 -5.92 -4.83 3.36
N SER A 326 -6.30 -4.56 4.62
CA SER A 326 -5.35 -4.34 5.73
C SER A 326 -5.29 -5.49 6.74
N SER A 327 -6.04 -6.57 6.48
CA SER A 327 -6.11 -7.74 7.36
C SER A 327 -4.73 -8.42 7.52
N PRO A 328 -4.30 -8.77 8.76
CA PRO A 328 -3.01 -9.40 9.02
C PRO A 328 -2.90 -10.79 8.38
N LEU A 329 -1.80 -11.04 7.66
CA LEU A 329 -1.50 -12.37 7.11
C LEU A 329 -1.28 -13.39 8.24
N GLY A 330 -1.91 -14.57 8.11
CA GLY A 330 -1.69 -15.72 9.00
C GLY A 330 -2.20 -15.52 10.43
N GLN A 331 -3.10 -14.57 10.64
CA GLN A 331 -3.72 -14.30 11.94
C GLN A 331 -5.23 -14.22 11.79
N GLN A 332 -5.95 -14.62 12.85
CA GLN A 332 -7.38 -14.37 12.93
C GLN A 332 -7.66 -12.86 12.87
N THR A 333 -8.85 -12.50 12.41
CA THR A 333 -9.34 -11.13 12.56
C THR A 333 -9.40 -10.78 14.03
N MET A 334 -8.76 -9.68 14.42
CA MET A 334 -8.68 -9.20 15.79
C MET A 334 -9.24 -7.79 15.89
N GLU A 335 -10.27 -7.60 16.72
CA GLU A 335 -10.89 -6.29 16.92
C GLU A 335 -10.90 -5.90 18.40
N LEU A 336 -10.43 -4.69 18.68
CA LEU A 336 -10.45 -4.10 20.03
C LEU A 336 -11.62 -3.13 20.15
N ILE A 337 -12.51 -3.38 21.11
CA ILE A 337 -13.65 -2.53 21.42
C ILE A 337 -13.47 -1.97 22.82
N GLN A 338 -13.50 -0.65 22.96
CA GLN A 338 -13.46 0.02 24.25
C GLN A 338 -14.70 0.89 24.41
N LYS A 339 -15.56 0.56 25.37
CA LYS A 339 -16.82 1.31 25.62
C LYS A 339 -17.09 1.56 27.10
N SER A 340 -17.80 2.64 27.38
CA SER A 340 -18.40 2.90 28.70
C SER A 340 -19.89 2.56 28.65
N VAL A 341 -20.30 1.52 29.37
CA VAL A 341 -21.69 1.04 29.37
C VAL A 341 -22.42 1.56 30.61
N SER A 342 -23.42 2.42 30.39
CA SER A 342 -24.24 2.99 31.46
C SER A 342 -25.17 1.97 32.09
N VAL A 343 -25.56 2.19 33.35
CA VAL A 343 -26.48 1.31 34.08
C VAL A 343 -27.80 1.15 33.33
N GLY A 344 -28.22 -0.10 33.09
CA GLY A 344 -29.47 -0.43 32.41
C GLY A 344 -29.47 -0.13 30.90
N SER A 345 -28.34 0.31 30.35
CA SER A 345 -28.16 0.48 28.90
C SER A 345 -27.63 -0.79 28.25
N LYS A 346 -27.81 -0.86 26.93
CA LYS A 346 -27.26 -1.89 26.05
C LYS A 346 -26.45 -1.21 24.97
N GLU A 347 -25.26 -1.71 24.73
CA GLU A 347 -24.43 -1.35 23.59
C GLU A 347 -24.42 -2.50 22.60
N GLN A 348 -24.41 -2.17 21.31
CA GLN A 348 -24.31 -3.15 20.23
C GLN A 348 -22.98 -2.96 19.49
N TYR A 349 -22.50 -4.08 18.97
CA TYR A 349 -21.36 -4.19 18.08
C TYR A 349 -21.66 -5.29 17.07
N PHE A 350 -21.15 -5.16 15.85
CA PHE A 350 -21.47 -6.04 14.73
C PHE A 350 -20.19 -6.68 14.20
N ILE A 351 -20.28 -7.93 13.78
CA ILE A 351 -19.21 -8.63 13.08
C ILE A 351 -19.81 -9.31 11.86
N GLU A 352 -19.00 -9.51 10.83
CA GLU A 352 -19.40 -10.23 9.62
C GLU A 352 -18.80 -11.62 9.64
N ALA A 353 -19.62 -12.67 9.62
CA ALA A 353 -19.13 -14.05 9.55
C ALA A 353 -19.24 -14.57 8.11
N SER A 354 -18.12 -14.75 7.43
CA SER A 354 -18.11 -15.32 6.07
C SER A 354 -17.87 -16.83 6.03
N MET A 355 -17.37 -17.40 7.12
CA MET A 355 -17.32 -18.85 7.32
C MET A 355 -17.88 -19.27 8.67
N SER A 356 -18.10 -20.58 8.84
CA SER A 356 -18.32 -21.11 10.19
C SER A 356 -17.03 -21.00 11.00
N THR A 357 -17.08 -20.24 12.08
CA THR A 357 -15.90 -19.87 12.87
C THR A 357 -16.19 -19.90 14.37
N GLU A 358 -15.15 -20.01 15.18
CA GLU A 358 -15.24 -19.82 16.64
C GLU A 358 -14.92 -18.37 17.00
N LEU A 359 -15.95 -17.61 17.36
CA LEU A 359 -15.80 -16.27 17.91
C LEU A 359 -15.34 -16.35 19.36
N ASN A 360 -14.13 -15.85 19.63
CA ASN A 360 -13.60 -15.67 20.98
C ASN A 360 -13.74 -14.22 21.41
N ILE A 361 -14.43 -14.00 22.53
CA ILE A 361 -14.64 -12.69 23.15
C ILE A 361 -13.87 -12.65 24.45
N HIS A 362 -12.67 -12.07 24.42
CA HIS A 362 -11.93 -11.73 25.63
C HIS A 362 -12.49 -10.45 26.21
N TYR A 363 -12.96 -10.49 27.45
CA TYR A 363 -13.53 -9.32 28.10
C TYR A 363 -12.71 -8.91 29.32
N ASN A 364 -12.57 -7.60 29.49
CA ASN A 364 -12.09 -6.98 30.71
C ASN A 364 -13.08 -5.89 31.13
N TRP A 365 -13.58 -6.01 32.35
CA TRP A 365 -14.64 -5.20 32.92
C TRP A 365 -14.15 -4.49 34.17
N THR A 366 -14.16 -3.16 34.15
CA THR A 366 -13.79 -2.34 35.30
C THR A 366 -15.03 -1.69 35.91
N GLY A 367 -15.44 -2.17 37.08
CA GLY A 367 -16.66 -1.75 37.78
C GLY A 367 -17.18 -2.78 38.78
N SER A 368 -18.16 -2.42 39.61
CA SER A 368 -18.72 -3.26 40.70
C SER A 368 -20.01 -4.00 40.32
N THR A 369 -20.10 -4.58 39.12
CA THR A 369 -21.38 -5.01 38.52
C THR A 369 -21.36 -6.41 37.90
N SER A 370 -22.54 -6.92 37.51
CA SER A 370 -22.73 -8.18 36.77
C SER A 370 -22.97 -7.88 35.28
N PRO A 371 -21.92 -7.85 34.44
CA PRO A 371 -22.07 -7.65 33.00
C PRO A 371 -22.67 -8.87 32.30
N ALA A 372 -23.18 -8.61 31.10
CA ALA A 372 -23.96 -9.53 30.30
C ALA A 372 -23.58 -9.35 28.83
N ILE A 373 -23.07 -10.41 28.20
CA ILE A 373 -22.81 -10.45 26.75
C ILE A 373 -23.79 -11.46 26.13
N GLU A 374 -24.42 -11.07 25.03
CA GLU A 374 -25.32 -11.87 24.21
C GLU A 374 -24.90 -11.73 22.75
N VAL A 375 -24.85 -12.84 22.01
CA VAL A 375 -24.57 -12.85 20.57
C VAL A 375 -25.81 -13.34 19.84
N LEU A 376 -26.23 -12.58 18.83
CA LEU A 376 -27.37 -12.85 17.97
C LEU A 376 -26.88 -13.25 16.59
N ASP A 377 -27.56 -14.23 15.99
CA ASP A 377 -27.38 -14.61 14.59
C ASP A 377 -27.94 -13.51 13.64
N PRO A 378 -27.73 -13.65 12.32
CA PRO A 378 -28.23 -12.68 11.34
C PRO A 378 -29.77 -12.58 11.29
N GLN A 379 -30.49 -13.55 11.86
CA GLN A 379 -31.95 -13.50 12.00
C GLN A 379 -32.41 -12.87 13.34
N GLY A 380 -31.47 -12.42 14.16
CA GLY A 380 -31.73 -11.79 15.47
C GLY A 380 -32.06 -12.79 16.58
N MET A 381 -31.80 -14.08 16.38
CA MET A 381 -32.00 -15.10 17.40
C MET A 381 -30.74 -15.27 18.24
N SER A 382 -30.91 -15.46 19.54
CA SER A 382 -29.78 -15.61 20.48
C SER A 382 -29.09 -16.97 20.29
N LEU A 383 -27.79 -16.94 19.98
CA LEU A 383 -26.96 -18.13 19.82
C LEU A 383 -26.54 -18.73 21.17
N SER A 384 -26.58 -17.94 22.25
CA SER A 384 -26.20 -18.37 23.59
C SER A 384 -27.44 -18.68 24.46
N SER A 385 -27.47 -19.84 25.11
CA SER A 385 -28.62 -20.31 25.90
C SER A 385 -28.85 -19.57 27.24
N LYS A 386 -28.12 -18.48 27.50
CA LYS A 386 -28.36 -17.43 28.49
C LYS A 386 -27.20 -16.45 28.37
N VAL A 387 -27.51 -15.15 28.29
CA VAL A 387 -26.65 -14.04 28.73
C VAL A 387 -25.51 -14.55 29.61
N CYS A 388 -24.27 -14.49 29.12
CA CYS A 388 -23.12 -14.86 29.92
C CYS A 388 -23.03 -13.85 31.07
N GLN A 389 -23.56 -14.21 32.24
CA GLN A 389 -23.27 -13.48 33.46
C GLN A 389 -21.80 -13.73 33.74
N LEU A 390 -20.97 -12.74 33.44
CA LEU A 390 -19.53 -12.89 33.50
C LEU A 390 -19.13 -13.17 34.95
N ALA A 391 -18.35 -14.23 35.16
CA ALA A 391 -17.77 -14.52 36.47
C ALA A 391 -16.48 -13.68 36.60
N GLY A 392 -16.46 -12.75 37.57
CA GLY A 392 -15.31 -11.87 37.78
C GLY A 392 -15.20 -10.73 36.76
N THR A 393 -14.09 -9.98 36.84
CA THR A 393 -13.85 -8.80 36.01
C THR A 393 -13.20 -9.11 34.67
N MET A 394 -12.67 -10.32 34.46
CA MET A 394 -12.00 -10.71 33.22
C MET A 394 -12.32 -12.17 32.85
N GLY A 395 -12.34 -12.49 31.56
CA GLY A 395 -12.53 -13.85 31.09
C GLY A 395 -12.66 -13.94 29.57
N VAL A 396 -13.04 -15.12 29.09
CA VAL A 396 -13.21 -15.43 27.66
C VAL A 396 -14.53 -16.16 27.46
N ILE A 397 -15.25 -15.80 26.40
CA ILE A 397 -16.43 -16.52 25.90
C ILE A 397 -16.12 -16.99 24.49
N SER A 398 -16.35 -18.28 24.21
CA SER A 398 -16.21 -18.85 22.86
C SER A 398 -17.57 -19.27 22.35
N ILE A 399 -17.93 -18.82 21.14
CA ILE A 399 -19.23 -19.07 20.50
C ILE A 399 -18.96 -19.53 19.07
N ASN A 400 -19.51 -20.68 18.70
CA ASN A 400 -19.45 -21.17 17.33
C ASN A 400 -20.51 -20.44 16.49
N LEU A 401 -20.07 -19.70 15.49
CA LEU A 401 -20.91 -19.07 14.48
C LEU A 401 -21.08 -20.06 13.32
N GLN A 402 -22.33 -20.39 12.98
CA GLN A 402 -22.64 -21.35 11.91
C GLN A 402 -23.32 -20.69 10.72
N ASP A 403 -24.11 -19.66 10.99
CA ASP A 403 -24.79 -18.89 9.96
C ASP A 403 -23.80 -17.87 9.36
N LEU A 404 -23.91 -17.61 8.07
CA LEU A 404 -23.14 -16.56 7.41
C LEU A 404 -23.89 -15.23 7.51
N GLY A 405 -23.15 -14.13 7.57
CA GLY A 405 -23.71 -12.78 7.59
C GLY A 405 -23.41 -12.01 8.87
N MET A 406 -24.07 -10.86 8.98
CA MET A 406 -23.92 -9.93 10.09
C MET A 406 -24.47 -10.49 11.41
N HIS A 407 -23.58 -10.73 12.38
CA HIS A 407 -23.92 -11.07 13.76
C HIS A 407 -23.94 -9.84 14.65
N THR A 408 -24.76 -9.88 15.71
CA THR A 408 -24.83 -8.77 16.68
C THR A 408 -24.36 -9.20 18.06
N ILE A 409 -23.34 -8.53 18.59
CA ILE A 409 -22.88 -8.64 19.97
C ILE A 409 -23.55 -7.54 20.80
N THR A 410 -24.35 -7.95 21.77
CA THR A 410 -25.03 -7.05 22.72
C THR A 410 -24.37 -7.10 24.08
N ILE A 411 -23.90 -5.95 24.56
CA ILE A 411 -23.26 -5.77 25.86
C ILE A 411 -24.23 -5.02 26.77
N SER A 412 -24.62 -5.62 27.90
CA SER A 412 -25.56 -5.04 28.85
C SER A 412 -24.92 -4.86 30.23
N ASN A 413 -25.10 -3.68 30.83
CA ASN A 413 -24.70 -3.44 32.23
C ASN A 413 -25.92 -3.56 33.15
N MET A 414 -26.00 -4.67 33.88
CA MET A 414 -27.10 -4.97 34.81
C MET A 414 -26.81 -4.57 36.26
N GLY A 415 -25.70 -3.88 36.54
CA GLY A 415 -25.37 -3.45 37.90
C GLY A 415 -25.84 -2.04 38.25
N ASP A 416 -25.09 -1.37 39.12
CA ASP A 416 -25.50 -0.13 39.81
C ASP A 416 -24.64 1.10 39.47
N SER A 417 -23.58 0.92 38.69
CA SER A 417 -22.69 1.99 38.24
C SER A 417 -22.25 1.79 36.78
N THR A 418 -21.97 2.89 36.09
CA THR A 418 -21.35 2.85 34.75
C THR A 418 -20.01 2.12 34.84
N SER A 419 -19.74 1.26 33.87
CA SER A 419 -18.53 0.43 33.83
C SER A 419 -17.86 0.57 32.49
N ASN A 420 -16.53 0.48 32.47
CA ASN A 420 -15.80 0.41 31.20
C ASN A 420 -15.57 -1.06 30.85
N VAL A 421 -15.77 -1.37 29.58
CA VAL A 421 -15.55 -2.68 28.98
C VAL A 421 -14.50 -2.55 27.89
N ASP A 422 -13.46 -3.38 27.98
CA ASP A 422 -12.58 -3.69 26.87
C ASP A 422 -12.97 -5.09 26.38
N LEU A 423 -13.29 -5.22 25.09
CA LEU A 423 -13.44 -6.50 24.42
C LEU A 423 -12.35 -6.65 23.38
N VAL A 424 -11.74 -7.84 23.32
CA VAL A 424 -10.92 -8.27 22.20
C VAL A 424 -11.65 -9.44 21.55
N LEU A 425 -12.12 -9.23 20.32
CA LEU A 425 -12.75 -10.24 19.50
C LEU A 425 -11.67 -10.94 18.67
N SER A 426 -11.74 -12.26 18.56
CA SER A 426 -11.01 -13.02 17.55
C SER A 426 -11.92 -14.01 16.83
N TYR A 427 -11.84 -14.02 15.51
CA TYR A 427 -12.60 -14.93 14.66
C TYR A 427 -11.94 -15.04 13.28
N ASP A 428 -12.24 -16.13 12.57
CA ASP A 428 -11.78 -16.34 11.19
C ASP A 428 -12.80 -15.84 10.17
N LEU A 429 -12.25 -15.36 9.06
CA LEU A 429 -12.96 -15.04 7.84
C LEU A 429 -12.50 -15.99 6.73
N ASP A 430 -13.27 -16.02 5.66
CA ASP A 430 -13.00 -16.64 4.35
C ASP A 430 -13.53 -15.62 3.33
N VAL A 431 -12.68 -14.76 2.76
CA VAL A 431 -13.16 -13.65 1.91
C VAL A 431 -13.45 -14.15 0.50
N ASP A 432 -12.69 -15.11 -0.01
CA ASP A 432 -12.81 -15.64 -1.37
C ASP A 432 -13.82 -16.80 -1.49
N GLY A 433 -14.29 -17.33 -0.36
CA GLY A 433 -15.30 -18.39 -0.27
C GLY A 433 -14.77 -19.77 -0.64
N ASN A 434 -13.47 -20.01 -0.48
CA ASN A 434 -12.83 -21.26 -0.85
C ASN A 434 -12.89 -22.34 0.25
N GLU A 435 -13.54 -22.04 1.39
CA GLU A 435 -13.70 -22.84 2.61
C GLU A 435 -12.43 -22.95 3.47
N ILE A 436 -11.41 -22.13 3.23
CA ILE A 436 -10.18 -22.05 4.02
C ILE A 436 -10.14 -20.68 4.71
N ALA A 437 -9.80 -20.69 6.00
CA ALA A 437 -9.75 -19.47 6.79
C ALA A 437 -8.60 -18.57 6.34
N GLU A 438 -8.80 -17.25 6.38
CA GLU A 438 -7.77 -16.24 6.12
C GLU A 438 -6.54 -16.38 7.05
N SER A 439 -6.72 -16.93 8.25
CA SER A 439 -5.60 -17.20 9.16
C SER A 439 -4.76 -18.42 8.75
N GLU A 440 -5.31 -19.30 7.91
CA GLU A 440 -4.66 -20.52 7.39
C GLU A 440 -4.15 -20.32 5.95
N GLU A 441 -4.97 -19.67 5.11
CA GLU A 441 -4.68 -19.28 3.74
C GLU A 441 -5.27 -17.89 3.53
N PRO A 442 -4.46 -16.82 3.69
CA PRO A 442 -4.92 -15.52 3.28
C PRO A 442 -5.31 -15.57 1.80
N TRP A 443 -6.46 -15.04 1.38
CA TRP A 443 -6.88 -15.02 -0.04
C TRP A 443 -5.84 -14.34 -0.94
N LEU A 444 -5.00 -13.49 -0.34
CA LEU A 444 -3.90 -12.79 -0.98
C LEU A 444 -2.55 -13.56 -0.95
N SER A 445 -2.46 -14.68 -0.25
CA SER A 445 -1.20 -15.38 0.05
C SER A 445 -0.48 -15.94 -1.17
N GLU A 446 -1.20 -16.29 -2.24
CA GLU A 446 -0.57 -16.66 -3.52
C GLU A 446 0.21 -15.49 -4.14
N PHE A 447 -0.17 -14.25 -3.80
CA PHE A 447 0.40 -13.02 -4.35
C PHE A 447 1.47 -12.38 -3.46
N LEU A 448 1.46 -12.60 -2.14
CA LEU A 448 2.46 -12.06 -1.19
C LEU A 448 3.48 -13.10 -0.70
N LYS A 449 3.67 -14.17 -1.46
CA LYS A 449 4.68 -15.18 -1.15
C LYS A 449 6.06 -14.52 -1.09
N ASP A 450 6.86 -14.82 -0.07
CA ASP A 450 8.27 -14.50 0.01
C ASP A 450 9.06 -15.79 -0.25
N SER A 451 9.64 -15.90 -1.45
CA SER A 451 10.22 -17.15 -1.93
C SER A 451 11.64 -17.43 -1.44
N ASP A 452 12.39 -16.42 -1.02
CA ASP A 452 13.78 -16.54 -0.55
C ASP A 452 13.99 -16.13 0.91
N GLY A 453 12.96 -15.55 1.56
CA GLY A 453 12.88 -15.33 3.00
C GLY A 453 13.58 -14.06 3.46
N ASP A 454 13.65 -13.04 2.61
CA ASP A 454 14.41 -11.81 2.84
C ASP A 454 13.56 -10.64 3.37
N LEU A 455 12.26 -10.90 3.60
CA LEU A 455 11.23 -9.96 4.04
C LEU A 455 10.64 -9.07 2.93
N LEU A 456 11.04 -9.26 1.67
CA LEU A 456 10.41 -8.70 0.48
C LEU A 456 9.51 -9.77 -0.16
N SER A 457 8.30 -9.40 -0.57
CA SER A 457 7.40 -10.38 -1.21
C SER A 457 7.72 -10.53 -2.70
N ASP A 458 7.52 -11.72 -3.29
CA ASP A 458 7.62 -12.01 -4.74
C ASP A 458 6.94 -10.92 -5.61
N ALA A 459 5.87 -10.34 -5.07
CA ALA A 459 5.13 -9.23 -5.65
C ALA A 459 5.90 -7.91 -5.61
N ASP A 460 6.40 -7.51 -4.45
CA ASP A 460 7.25 -6.33 -4.29
C ASP A 460 8.53 -6.47 -5.12
N GLU A 461 9.10 -7.66 -5.18
CA GLU A 461 10.33 -7.92 -5.93
C GLU A 461 10.16 -7.70 -7.43
N ARG A 462 9.02 -8.13 -7.99
CA ARG A 462 8.67 -7.84 -9.38
C ARG A 462 8.61 -6.33 -9.64
N LEU A 463 8.07 -5.56 -8.70
CA LEU A 463 7.93 -4.11 -8.82
C LEU A 463 9.28 -3.40 -8.72
N MET A 464 10.12 -3.82 -7.76
CA MET A 464 11.45 -3.25 -7.53
C MET A 464 12.48 -3.73 -8.57
N GLY A 465 12.16 -4.80 -9.32
CA GLY A 465 13.05 -5.41 -10.29
C GLY A 465 14.10 -6.32 -9.64
N THR A 466 13.87 -6.72 -8.40
CA THR A 466 14.71 -7.67 -7.66
C THR A 466 14.37 -9.12 -8.03
N ASN A 467 15.16 -10.06 -7.53
CA ASN A 467 15.05 -11.46 -7.87
C ASN A 467 14.52 -12.29 -6.71
N LYS A 468 13.25 -12.71 -6.83
CA LYS A 468 12.50 -13.61 -5.94
C LYS A 468 13.05 -14.96 -5.53
N LEU A 469 14.30 -15.24 -5.87
CA LEU A 469 14.99 -16.44 -5.42
C LEU A 469 16.38 -16.08 -4.85
N SER A 470 16.63 -14.79 -4.60
CA SER A 470 17.86 -14.18 -4.14
C SER A 470 17.50 -13.12 -3.11
N ASN A 471 17.75 -13.44 -1.85
CA ASN A 471 17.50 -12.57 -0.70
C ASN A 471 18.39 -11.32 -0.61
N ASP A 472 19.19 -11.07 -1.65
CA ASP A 472 20.21 -10.03 -1.80
C ASP A 472 20.53 -10.02 -3.32
N THR A 473 19.83 -9.15 -4.05
CA THR A 473 19.79 -9.17 -5.51
C THR A 473 21.07 -8.64 -6.13
N ASP A 474 21.66 -7.61 -5.56
CA ASP A 474 22.88 -6.99 -6.07
C ASP A 474 24.17 -7.51 -5.39
N SER A 475 24.02 -8.35 -4.37
CA SER A 475 25.10 -9.08 -3.69
C SER A 475 26.06 -8.17 -2.92
N ASP A 476 25.55 -7.10 -2.32
CA ASP A 476 26.33 -6.13 -1.55
C ASP A 476 26.42 -6.48 -0.05
N GLY A 477 25.59 -7.43 0.42
CA GLY A 477 25.54 -7.90 1.80
C GLY A 477 24.34 -7.40 2.61
N LEU A 478 23.51 -6.52 2.07
CA LEU A 478 22.22 -6.11 2.61
C LEU A 478 21.08 -6.93 1.96
N LEU A 479 20.02 -7.21 2.72
CA LEU A 479 18.87 -7.95 2.17
C LEU A 479 17.92 -6.99 1.45
N ASP A 480 17.36 -7.36 0.31
CA ASP A 480 16.46 -6.47 -0.47
C ASP A 480 15.31 -5.94 0.40
N GLY A 481 14.73 -6.81 1.23
CA GLY A 481 13.70 -6.41 2.20
C GLY A 481 14.17 -5.37 3.23
N LEU A 482 15.41 -5.43 3.71
CA LEU A 482 15.96 -4.43 4.64
C LEU A 482 16.26 -3.11 3.94
N GLU A 483 16.76 -3.17 2.72
CA GLU A 483 17.01 -1.99 1.89
C GLU A 483 15.75 -1.18 1.68
N VAL A 484 14.67 -1.85 1.25
CA VAL A 484 13.39 -1.20 0.97
C VAL A 484 12.71 -0.70 2.26
N TYR A 485 12.67 -1.51 3.31
CA TYR A 485 11.82 -1.23 4.47
C TYR A 485 12.51 -0.52 5.64
N VAL A 486 13.84 -0.62 5.74
CA VAL A 486 14.58 -0.11 6.89
C VAL A 486 15.50 1.03 6.49
N TYR A 487 16.33 0.81 5.47
CA TYR A 487 17.42 1.74 5.12
C TYR A 487 17.05 2.74 4.03
N GLY A 488 16.03 2.46 3.20
CA GLY A 488 15.62 3.34 2.11
C GLY A 488 16.60 3.39 0.94
N THR A 489 17.45 2.36 0.82
CA THR A 489 18.41 2.14 -0.27
C THR A 489 17.74 1.44 -1.46
N ASN A 490 18.48 1.19 -2.54
CA ASN A 490 17.96 0.61 -3.77
C ASN A 490 18.50 -0.82 -3.98
N PRO A 491 17.66 -1.86 -3.88
CA PRO A 491 18.07 -3.27 -3.82
C PRO A 491 18.60 -3.90 -5.12
N ILE A 492 18.92 -3.06 -6.10
CA ILE A 492 19.55 -3.47 -7.35
C ILE A 492 20.83 -2.70 -7.62
N LEU A 493 21.28 -1.88 -6.66
CA LEU A 493 22.47 -1.06 -6.72
C LEU A 493 23.29 -1.31 -5.46
N THR A 494 24.44 -1.93 -5.64
CA THR A 494 25.42 -2.18 -4.57
C THR A 494 25.89 -0.92 -3.82
N ASP A 495 25.56 0.29 -4.27
CA ASP A 495 26.01 1.58 -3.71
C ASP A 495 24.95 2.62 -4.12
N SER A 496 23.99 2.84 -3.22
CA SER A 496 22.77 3.61 -3.47
C SER A 496 23.01 5.10 -3.59
N ASP A 497 23.99 5.63 -2.88
CA ASP A 497 24.28 7.04 -2.82
C ASP A 497 25.44 7.43 -3.77
N SER A 498 26.16 6.44 -4.29
CA SER A 498 27.28 6.53 -5.22
C SER A 498 28.51 7.23 -4.64
N ASP A 499 28.85 6.96 -3.38
CA ASP A 499 30.05 7.46 -2.72
C ASP A 499 31.27 6.52 -2.80
N GLY A 500 31.05 5.28 -3.22
CA GLY A 500 32.09 4.28 -3.44
C GLY A 500 32.15 3.18 -2.38
N MET A 501 31.30 3.23 -1.36
CA MET A 501 31.09 2.16 -0.38
C MET A 501 29.77 1.43 -0.66
N PRO A 502 29.71 0.10 -0.44
CA PRO A 502 28.44 -0.61 -0.55
C PRO A 502 27.48 -0.39 0.61
N ASP A 503 26.17 -0.39 0.35
CA ASP A 503 25.14 -0.15 1.36
C ASP A 503 25.25 -1.17 2.50
N GLY A 504 25.44 -2.44 2.17
CA GLY A 504 25.68 -3.51 3.13
C GLY A 504 26.90 -3.31 4.02
N PHE A 505 27.99 -2.75 3.48
CA PHE A 505 29.20 -2.42 4.25
C PHE A 505 28.91 -1.27 5.22
N GLU A 506 28.31 -0.19 4.73
CA GLU A 506 27.98 0.99 5.53
C GLU A 506 27.10 0.62 6.73
N VAL A 507 26.06 -0.19 6.49
CA VAL A 507 25.18 -0.70 7.54
C VAL A 507 25.92 -1.57 8.56
N GLU A 508 26.81 -2.46 8.12
CA GLU A 508 27.60 -3.33 9.01
C GLU A 508 28.46 -2.51 9.98
N PHE A 509 29.01 -1.38 9.52
CA PHE A 509 29.92 -0.55 10.30
C PHE A 509 29.28 0.68 10.95
N GLY A 510 27.99 0.93 10.70
CA GLY A 510 27.20 1.98 11.33
C GLY A 510 27.27 3.34 10.65
N LEU A 511 27.61 3.37 9.36
CA LEU A 511 27.46 4.51 8.46
C LEU A 511 26.02 4.59 7.93
N ASP A 512 25.68 5.68 7.23
CA ASP A 512 24.35 5.90 6.65
C ASP A 512 24.40 5.67 5.13
N PRO A 513 23.84 4.55 4.61
CA PRO A 513 23.96 4.17 3.19
C PRO A 513 23.17 5.05 2.22
N THR A 514 22.61 6.17 2.70
CA THR A 514 21.87 7.13 1.89
C THR A 514 22.55 8.48 1.77
N GLU A 515 23.70 8.68 2.43
CA GLU A 515 24.39 9.95 2.57
C GLU A 515 25.89 9.82 2.28
N LYS A 516 26.38 10.64 1.33
CA LYS A 516 27.79 10.58 0.89
C LYS A 516 28.74 10.96 2.02
N ASP A 517 29.31 9.97 2.67
CA ASP A 517 30.20 10.13 3.80
C ASP A 517 31.60 9.54 3.58
N ASP A 518 31.88 9.07 2.36
CA ASP A 518 33.17 8.63 1.84
C ASP A 518 34.40 9.41 2.34
N GLN A 519 34.31 10.74 2.39
CA GLN A 519 35.41 11.64 2.80
C GLN A 519 35.47 11.95 4.30
N LEU A 520 34.56 11.40 5.10
CA LEU A 520 34.63 11.50 6.56
C LEU A 520 35.66 10.53 7.12
N ASP A 521 36.08 10.78 8.35
CA ASP A 521 37.04 9.99 9.11
C ASP A 521 36.35 9.71 10.46
N LEU A 522 35.70 8.54 10.54
CA LEU A 522 34.77 8.23 11.63
C LEU A 522 35.51 8.02 12.96
N ASP A 523 36.68 7.39 12.94
CA ASP A 523 37.46 7.07 14.15
C ASP A 523 38.64 8.01 14.44
N ASN A 524 38.88 8.97 13.54
CA ASN A 524 39.88 10.04 13.62
C ASN A 524 41.33 9.55 13.57
N ASP A 525 41.62 8.55 12.74
CA ASP A 525 42.96 7.97 12.56
C ASP A 525 43.73 8.51 11.34
N GLU A 526 43.11 9.45 10.61
CA GLU A 526 43.60 10.07 9.38
C GLU A 526 43.39 9.26 8.08
N LEU A 527 42.60 8.18 8.09
CA LEU A 527 41.99 7.58 6.91
C LEU A 527 40.56 8.08 6.70
N THR A 528 40.12 8.10 5.44
CA THR A 528 38.71 8.35 5.13
C THR A 528 37.93 7.03 5.10
N ASN A 529 36.62 7.06 5.35
CA ASN A 529 35.76 5.87 5.34
C ASN A 529 35.97 5.02 4.08
N VAL A 530 36.07 5.66 2.91
CA VAL A 530 36.31 4.96 1.64
C VAL A 530 37.74 4.42 1.51
N ASP A 531 38.75 5.11 2.05
CA ASP A 531 40.12 4.59 2.08
C ASP A 531 40.19 3.33 2.95
N GLU A 532 39.48 3.32 4.08
CA GLU A 532 39.41 2.17 4.97
C GLU A 532 38.69 0.97 4.33
N TYR A 533 37.55 1.21 3.66
CA TYR A 533 36.88 0.19 2.86
C TYR A 533 37.82 -0.43 1.81
N VAL A 534 38.57 0.41 1.09
CA VAL A 534 39.52 -0.03 0.05
C VAL A 534 40.71 -0.78 0.63
N LEU A 535 41.19 -0.40 1.82
CA LEU A 535 42.30 -1.05 2.53
C LEU A 535 41.85 -2.31 3.28
N GLY A 536 40.56 -2.47 3.55
CA GLY A 536 40.00 -3.55 4.35
C GLY A 536 40.19 -3.36 5.86
N THR A 537 40.46 -2.12 6.30
CA THR A 537 40.50 -1.74 7.72
C THR A 537 39.08 -1.47 8.23
N LEU A 538 38.93 -1.30 9.55
CA LEU A 538 37.62 -1.14 10.18
C LEU A 538 37.32 0.34 10.39
N VAL A 539 36.32 0.89 9.70
CA VAL A 539 35.98 2.34 9.74
C VAL A 539 35.70 2.94 11.12
N ASN A 540 35.49 2.10 12.12
CA ASN A 540 35.20 2.51 13.49
C ASN A 540 36.27 2.07 14.50
N VAL A 541 37.44 1.63 14.03
CA VAL A 541 38.56 1.16 14.86
C VAL A 541 39.89 1.66 14.30
N SER A 542 40.46 2.64 14.98
CA SER A 542 41.70 3.31 14.54
C SER A 542 42.97 2.46 14.53
N ASP A 543 42.91 1.19 14.91
CA ASP A 543 44.02 0.24 14.99
C ASP A 543 43.40 -1.15 14.79
N THR A 544 43.27 -1.55 13.52
CA THR A 544 42.53 -2.74 13.10
C THR A 544 43.21 -4.01 13.59
N ASP A 545 44.54 -4.08 13.52
CA ASP A 545 45.31 -5.27 13.87
C ASP A 545 45.73 -5.36 15.36
N LYS A 546 45.53 -4.25 16.09
CA LYS A 546 45.74 -4.10 17.54
C LYS A 546 47.19 -4.21 17.96
N ASP A 547 48.11 -3.76 17.12
CA ASP A 547 49.53 -3.75 17.42
C ASP A 547 50.01 -2.46 18.12
N GLY A 548 49.13 -1.46 18.19
CA GLY A 548 49.35 -0.19 18.87
C GLY A 548 49.80 0.95 17.95
N MET A 549 49.76 0.75 16.64
CA MET A 549 49.92 1.78 15.61
C MET A 549 48.57 2.01 14.91
N PRO A 550 48.18 3.27 14.60
CA PRO A 550 46.93 3.50 13.89
C PRO A 550 47.01 3.20 12.39
N ASP A 551 45.92 2.73 11.81
CA ASP A 551 45.86 2.28 10.41
C ASP A 551 46.29 3.40 9.45
N GLY A 552 45.82 4.63 9.68
CA GLY A 552 46.20 5.80 8.90
C GLY A 552 47.66 6.21 9.01
N TRP A 553 48.30 5.93 10.15
CA TRP A 553 49.75 6.11 10.28
C TRP A 553 50.51 5.04 9.51
N GLU A 554 50.12 3.78 9.67
CA GLU A 554 50.75 2.63 9.00
C GLU A 554 50.66 2.75 7.47
N HIS A 555 49.47 3.05 6.95
CA HIS A 555 49.24 3.29 5.53
C HIS A 555 50.18 4.38 4.98
N ARG A 556 50.30 5.50 5.69
CA ARG A 556 51.18 6.62 5.30
C ARG A 556 52.66 6.23 5.32
N MET A 557 53.06 5.39 6.27
CA MET A 557 54.43 4.89 6.35
C MET A 557 54.71 3.80 5.33
N GLY A 558 53.69 3.17 4.73
CA GLY A 558 53.81 2.04 3.82
C GLY A 558 53.94 0.69 4.53
N LEU A 559 53.40 0.61 5.74
CA LEU A 559 53.20 -0.62 6.51
C LEU A 559 51.83 -1.23 6.19
N ASP A 560 51.58 -2.46 6.67
CA ASP A 560 50.34 -3.19 6.42
C ASP A 560 49.42 -3.11 7.65
N PRO A 561 48.36 -2.26 7.64
CA PRO A 561 47.50 -2.02 8.80
C PRO A 561 46.64 -3.25 9.20
N LEU A 562 46.72 -4.33 8.44
CA LEU A 562 46.02 -5.59 8.74
C LEU A 562 46.95 -6.63 9.38
N HIS A 563 48.22 -6.31 9.62
CA HIS A 563 49.21 -7.27 10.06
C HIS A 563 50.19 -6.73 11.11
N ASN A 564 50.09 -7.30 12.32
CA ASN A 564 50.90 -6.90 13.46
C ASN A 564 52.40 -6.95 13.13
N ASP A 565 52.95 -5.78 12.84
CA ASP A 565 54.32 -5.58 12.40
C ASP A 565 55.08 -4.59 13.29
N ALA A 566 54.44 -4.09 14.36
CA ALA A 566 54.99 -3.24 15.42
C ALA A 566 56.42 -3.59 15.88
N LEU A 567 56.79 -4.88 15.91
CA LEU A 567 58.10 -5.36 16.36
C LEU A 567 59.11 -5.62 15.22
N LEU A 568 58.78 -5.28 13.99
CA LEU A 568 59.68 -5.28 12.86
C LEU A 568 60.50 -3.99 12.81
N ASP A 569 61.62 -4.07 12.11
CA ASP A 569 62.55 -2.98 11.78
C ASP A 569 62.58 -2.94 10.26
N SER A 570 61.70 -2.13 9.68
CA SER A 570 61.36 -2.22 8.25
C SER A 570 62.43 -1.61 7.35
N ASP A 571 63.19 -0.62 7.87
CA ASP A 571 64.25 0.07 7.15
C ASP A 571 65.68 -0.38 7.53
N GLY A 572 65.83 -1.16 8.59
CA GLY A 572 67.06 -1.78 9.06
C GLY A 572 67.95 -0.86 9.91
N ASP A 573 67.42 0.22 10.47
CA ASP A 573 68.18 1.21 11.24
C ASP A 573 68.30 0.88 12.75
N LEU A 574 67.68 -0.23 13.18
CA LEU A 574 67.60 -0.76 14.55
C LEU A 574 66.57 -0.07 15.46
N ILE A 575 65.62 0.68 14.90
CA ILE A 575 64.42 1.17 15.59
C ILE A 575 63.23 0.31 15.12
N LEU A 576 62.34 -0.05 16.06
CA LEU A 576 61.16 -0.83 15.72
C LEU A 576 60.04 0.10 15.23
N ASN A 577 59.16 -0.38 14.34
CA ASN A 577 58.03 0.38 13.81
C ASN A 577 57.23 1.09 14.93
N ILE A 578 56.94 0.38 16.04
CA ILE A 578 56.21 0.95 17.19
C ILE A 578 56.97 2.04 17.95
N ASP A 579 58.30 1.95 17.98
CA ASP A 579 59.14 2.98 18.60
C ASP A 579 59.26 4.19 17.69
N GLU A 580 59.24 3.98 16.37
CA GLU A 580 59.21 5.07 15.38
C GLU A 580 57.90 5.84 15.45
N TYR A 581 56.75 5.16 15.51
CA TYR A 581 55.45 5.77 15.74
C TYR A 581 55.47 6.69 16.97
N LYS A 582 55.95 6.18 18.11
CA LYS A 582 56.04 6.96 19.37
C LYS A 582 56.99 8.15 19.30
N LEU A 583 58.02 8.07 18.46
CA LEU A 583 59.04 9.10 18.30
C LEU A 583 58.71 10.10 17.18
N GLY A 584 57.68 9.84 16.36
CA GLY A 584 57.34 10.61 15.18
C GLY A 584 58.39 10.48 14.06
N LEU A 585 58.97 9.28 13.94
CA LEU A 585 59.96 8.88 12.94
C LEU A 585 59.29 8.15 11.76
N HIS A 586 60.04 7.80 10.72
CA HIS A 586 59.46 7.29 9.47
C HIS A 586 59.83 5.82 9.21
N ALA A 587 58.88 4.90 9.39
CA ALA A 587 59.13 3.47 9.50
C ALA A 587 59.92 2.78 8.37
N ASN A 588 59.83 3.34 7.17
CA ASN A 588 60.48 2.82 5.97
C ASN A 588 61.65 3.69 5.48
N GLN A 589 62.21 4.58 6.31
CA GLN A 589 63.30 5.48 5.94
C GLN A 589 64.38 5.59 7.00
N TRP A 590 65.58 5.13 6.65
CA TRP A 590 66.76 5.13 7.54
C TRP A 590 66.90 6.42 8.35
N ASP A 591 66.62 6.34 9.64
CA ASP A 591 66.70 7.47 10.55
C ASP A 591 68.09 7.57 11.21
N ASN A 592 68.56 8.80 11.37
CA ASN A 592 69.85 9.07 12.03
C ASN A 592 69.60 9.46 13.48
N VAL A 593 69.06 8.53 14.27
CA VAL A 593 68.86 8.78 15.69
C VAL A 593 70.19 8.62 16.42
N TYR A 594 70.79 9.74 16.83
CA TYR A 594 71.97 9.75 17.70
C TYR A 594 71.58 9.22 19.09
N LEU A 595 71.59 7.89 19.26
CA LEU A 595 71.40 7.27 20.57
C LEU A 595 72.56 7.67 21.49
N PHE A 596 72.33 8.64 22.40
CA PHE A 596 73.17 8.86 23.56
C PHE A 596 73.01 7.65 24.48
N ALA A 597 73.76 6.59 24.21
CA ALA A 597 73.85 5.43 25.08
C ALA A 597 74.40 5.88 26.44
N VAL A 598 73.51 6.09 27.42
CA VAL A 598 73.88 6.15 28.83
C VAL A 598 74.24 4.72 29.23
N MET A 599 75.52 4.39 28.99
CA MET A 599 76.14 3.15 29.45
C MET A 599 76.06 3.05 30.96
N PHE A 600 75.28 2.10 31.48
CA PHE A 600 75.56 1.46 32.76
C PHE A 600 76.05 0.04 32.53
N THR A 601 77.36 -0.13 32.37
CA THR A 601 78.04 -1.38 32.75
C THR A 601 79.42 -1.06 33.33
N THR A 602 79.62 -1.53 34.56
CA THR A 602 80.84 -1.48 35.38
C THR A 602 82.00 -2.33 34.79
N PRO A 603 83.25 -2.16 35.29
CA PRO A 603 84.48 -2.23 34.49
C PRO A 603 85.32 -3.50 34.66
N ILE A 604 86.15 -3.83 33.65
CA ILE A 604 87.50 -4.50 33.67
C ILE A 604 87.95 -4.64 32.18
N ILE A 605 88.85 -3.80 31.64
CA ILE A 605 90.34 -3.93 31.59
C ILE A 605 90.77 -5.19 30.78
N LEU A 606 91.59 -5.20 29.72
CA LEU A 606 92.45 -4.21 29.04
C LEU A 606 93.25 -4.91 27.90
N PHE A 607 93.75 -4.11 26.94
CA PHE A 607 94.89 -4.31 26.01
C PHE A 607 94.66 -5.12 24.70
N GLY A 608 94.98 -4.60 23.50
CA GLY A 608 95.61 -3.34 23.12
C GLY A 608 96.09 -3.36 21.65
N ILE A 609 96.47 -2.16 21.18
CA ILE A 609 97.26 -1.82 19.97
C ILE A 609 96.48 -1.26 18.77
N LEU A 610 96.34 0.06 18.85
CA LEU A 610 96.31 1.05 17.78
C LEU A 610 97.48 0.91 16.78
N LEU A 611 97.21 1.41 15.56
CA LEU A 611 98.11 1.77 14.45
C LEU A 611 98.30 0.71 13.35
N LEU A 612 97.63 0.92 12.21
CA LEU A 612 98.25 0.95 10.87
C LEU A 612 97.25 1.47 9.80
N LEU A 613 97.45 2.74 9.41
CA LEU A 613 97.45 3.23 8.02
C LEU A 613 96.26 2.94 7.07
N ARG A 614 95.42 3.97 6.88
CA ARG A 614 95.37 4.81 5.67
C ARG A 614 95.57 4.10 4.30
N LYS A 615 94.48 3.79 3.59
CA LYS A 615 94.25 3.90 2.12
C LYS A 615 92.92 3.19 1.81
N ARG A 616 91.91 3.78 1.15
CA ARG A 616 92.00 4.42 -0.17
C ARG A 616 90.81 5.36 -0.40
N ILE A 617 91.14 6.58 -0.82
CA ILE A 617 90.32 7.46 -1.66
C ILE A 617 90.36 6.92 -3.11
N LYS A 618 89.24 7.13 -3.84
CA LYS A 618 88.99 7.03 -5.31
C LYS A 618 88.82 5.63 -5.92
N ALA A 619 87.62 5.34 -6.45
CA ALA A 619 87.18 5.86 -7.75
C ALA A 619 85.81 6.50 -7.60
#